data_AF-A0A7C4ZL81-F1
#
_entry.id   AF-A0A7C4ZL81-F1
#
_cell.length_a   1.000
_cell.length_b   1.000
_cell.length_c   1.000
_cell.angle_alpha   90.00
_cell.angle_beta   90.00
_cell.angle_gamma   90.00
#
_symmetry.space_group_name_H-M   'P 1'
#
loop_
_entity.id
_entity.type
_entity.pdbx_description
1 polymer ?
#
loop_
_entity_poly.entity_id
_entity_poly.type
_entity_poly.pdbx_seq_one_letter_code
_entity_poly.pdbx_strand_id
1 'polypeptide(L)' 'MDTDFLVALLRGLPRAVNKAEENDSVDAEISTTSMNAFEIYLGAFKLREALKNVKQADGLFSSIMDP' A
#
# COMPACT_ATOMS: atom_id res chain seq x y z
N MET A 1 6.15 -5.95 -3.59
CA MET A 1 5.10 -6.08 -2.54
C MET A 1 3.85 -6.71 -3.13
N ASP A 2 3.26 -7.68 -2.44
CA ASP A 2 1.98 -8.30 -2.80
C ASP A 2 0.80 -7.58 -2.12
N THR A 3 -0.42 -7.96 -2.48
CA THR A 3 -1.65 -7.34 -1.96
C THR A 3 -1.80 -7.51 -0.45
N ASP A 4 -1.42 -8.66 0.10
CA ASP A 4 -1.51 -8.93 1.55
C ASP A 4 -0.59 -7.99 2.35
N PHE A 5 0.62 -7.76 1.86
CA PHE A 5 1.54 -6.81 2.47
C PHE A 5 1.02 -5.37 2.40
N LEU A 6 0.51 -4.95 1.23
CA LEU A 6 -0.05 -3.61 1.04
C LEU A 6 -1.27 -3.35 1.93
N VAL A 7 -2.16 -4.35 2.09
CA VAL A 7 -3.28 -4.29 3.04
C VAL A 7 -2.80 -4.20 4.49
N ALA A 8 -1.77 -4.97 4.85
CA ALA A 8 -1.18 -4.93 6.18
C ALA A 8 -0.58 -3.54 6.49
N LEU A 9 0.05 -2.91 5.51
CA LEU A 9 0.61 -1.57 5.62
C LEU A 9 -0.49 -0.50 5.76
N LEU A 10 -1.54 -0.55 4.94
CA LEU A 10 -2.72 0.33 5.06
C LEU A 10 -3.41 0.23 6.43
N ARG A 11 -3.37 -0.95 7.05
CA ARG A 11 -3.91 -1.18 8.40
C ARG A 11 -2.96 -0.79 9.52
N GLY A 12 -1.74 -0.32 9.21
CA GLY A 12 -0.72 0.04 10.20
C GLY A 12 -0.26 -1.15 11.05
N LEU A 13 -0.26 -2.37 10.49
CA LEU A 13 0.19 -3.53 11.25
C LEU A 13 1.69 -3.40 11.55
N PRO A 14 2.15 -3.54 12.81
CA PRO A 14 3.54 -3.27 13.18
C PRO A 14 4.56 -4.03 12.33
N ARG A 15 4.28 -5.30 12.01
CA ARG A 15 5.14 -6.12 11.14
C ARG A 15 5.34 -5.54 9.75
N ALA A 16 4.32 -4.90 9.18
CA ALA A 16 4.36 -4.35 7.84
C ALA A 16 5.02 -2.97 7.83
N VAL A 17 4.72 -2.15 8.85
CA VAL A 17 5.36 -0.83 9.05
C VAL A 17 6.87 -1.01 9.26
N ASN A 18 7.28 -1.84 10.22
CA ASN A 18 8.70 -2.10 10.47
C ASN A 18 9.41 -2.61 9.22
N LYS A 19 8.74 -3.47 8.42
CA LYS A 19 9.33 -4.00 7.20
C LYS A 19 9.48 -2.95 6.10
N ALA A 20 8.52 -2.02 6.00
CA ALA A 20 8.64 -0.88 5.09
C ALA A 20 9.80 0.04 5.51
N GLU A 21 9.89 0.37 6.81
CA GLU A 21 10.99 1.18 7.36
C GLU A 21 12.37 0.51 7.17
N GLU A 22 12.46 -0.81 7.35
CA GLU A 22 13.68 -1.57 7.04
C GLU A 22 14.08 -1.43 5.57
N ASN A 23 13.13 -1.55 4.65
CA ASN A 23 13.40 -1.45 3.21
C ASN A 23 13.84 -0.03 2.83
N ASP A 24 13.19 0.99 3.40
CA ASP A 24 13.57 2.39 3.21
C ASP A 24 14.98 2.65 3.75
N SER A 25 15.35 2.05 4.89
CA SER A 25 16.68 2.24 5.51
C SER A 25 17.85 1.70 4.69
N VAL A 26 17.58 0.82 3.73
CA VAL A 26 18.60 0.19 2.87
C VAL A 26 18.49 0.63 1.40
N ASP A 27 17.70 1.66 1.10
CA ASP A 27 17.37 2.10 -0.27
C ASP A 27 16.94 0.93 -1.17
N ALA A 28 16.17 -0.02 -0.61
CA ALA A 28 15.70 -1.16 -1.40
C ALA A 28 14.73 -0.66 -2.47
N GLU A 29 14.87 -1.18 -3.69
CA GLU A 29 13.89 -0.94 -4.74
C GLU A 29 12.54 -1.56 -4.33
N ILE A 30 11.56 -0.70 -4.03
CA ILE A 30 10.20 -1.12 -3.70
C ILE A 30 9.37 -1.07 -4.97
N SER A 31 8.89 -2.22 -5.42
CA SER A 31 7.97 -2.32 -6.55
C SER A 31 6.77 -3.22 -6.24
N THR A 32 5.69 -3.02 -6.98
CA THR A 32 4.51 -3.90 -6.99
C THR A 32 4.01 -4.03 -8.43
N THR A 33 3.04 -4.93 -8.66
CA THR A 33 2.42 -5.08 -9.98
C THR A 33 1.16 -4.22 -10.08
N SER A 34 0.77 -3.87 -11.31
CA SER A 34 -0.50 -3.20 -11.58
C SER A 34 -1.72 -4.01 -11.13
N MET A 35 -1.61 -5.35 -11.10
CA MET A 35 -2.66 -6.24 -10.58
C MET A 35 -2.87 -6.02 -9.08
N ASN A 36 -1.78 -5.95 -8.30
CA ASN A 36 -1.88 -5.70 -6.86
C ASN A 36 -2.46 -4.31 -6.57
N ALA A 37 -2.06 -3.30 -7.35
CA ALA A 37 -2.65 -1.97 -7.26
C ALA A 37 -4.16 -1.99 -7.56
N PHE A 38 -4.57 -2.69 -8.62
CA PHE A 38 -5.97 -2.86 -8.97
C PHE A 38 -6.79 -3.52 -7.85
N GLU A 39 -6.25 -4.57 -7.20
CA GLU A 39 -6.91 -5.24 -6.08
C GLU A 39 -7.11 -4.32 -4.88
N ILE A 40 -6.14 -3.47 -4.56
CA ILE A 40 -6.24 -2.47 -3.49
C ILE A 40 -7.34 -1.44 -3.81
N TYR A 41 -7.34 -0.86 -5.01
CA TYR A 41 -8.38 0.09 -5.41
C TYR A 41 -9.78 -0.54 -5.45
N LEU A 42 -9.89 -1.77 -5.97
CA LEU A 42 -11.15 -2.51 -5.99
C LEU A 42 -11.68 -2.78 -4.57
N GLY A 43 -10.80 -3.15 -3.65
CA GLY A 43 -11.13 -3.33 -2.24
C GLY A 43 -11.60 -2.03 -1.59
N ALA A 44 -10.85 -0.95 -1.79
CA ALA A 44 -11.17 0.38 -1.28
C ALA A 44 -12.55 0.87 -1.75
N PHE A 45 -12.85 0.70 -3.05
CA PHE A 45 -14.11 1.12 -3.66
C PHE A 45 -15.33 0.35 -3.15
N LYS A 46 -15.18 -0.94 -2.81
CA LYS A 46 -16.29 -1.80 -2.34
C LYS A 46 -16.73 -1.54 -0.89
N LEU A 47 -15.97 -0.75 -0.13
CA LEU A 47 -16.23 -0.49 1.28
C LEU A 47 -17.18 0.71 1.48
N ARG A 48 -17.80 0.79 2.66
CA ARG A 48 -18.85 1.77 3.02
C ARG A 48 -18.40 3.24 2.92
N GLU A 49 -17.09 3.50 3.01
CA GLU A 49 -16.46 4.82 2.89
C GLU A 49 -15.56 4.91 1.64
N ALA A 50 -16.09 4.50 0.48
CA ALA A 50 -15.32 4.33 -0.77
C ALA A 50 -14.37 5.49 -1.08
N LEU A 51 -14.84 6.74 -1.04
CA LEU A 51 -14.01 7.92 -1.34
C LEU A 51 -12.81 8.06 -0.40
N LYS A 52 -13.02 7.87 0.91
CA LYS A 52 -11.97 7.93 1.93
C LYS A 52 -10.96 6.82 1.72
N ASN A 53 -11.42 5.61 1.43
CA ASN A 53 -10.56 4.45 1.26
C ASN A 53 -9.74 4.53 -0.03
N VAL A 54 -10.33 5.04 -1.12
CA VAL A 54 -9.61 5.30 -2.38
C VAL A 54 -8.51 6.33 -2.15
N LYS A 55 -8.80 7.40 -1.38
CA LYS A 55 -7.79 8.40 -1.02
C LYS A 55 -6.65 7.82 -0.17
N GLN A 56 -6.93 6.82 0.68
CA GLN A 56 -5.89 6.10 1.41
C GLN A 56 -5.03 5.23 0.48
N ALA A 57 -5.65 4.58 -0.51
CA ALA A 57 -4.92 3.83 -1.54
C ALA A 57 -4.03 4.76 -2.39
N ASP A 58 -4.53 5.93 -2.78
CA ASP A 58 -3.72 6.95 -3.47
C ASP A 58 -2.52 7.37 -2.61
N GLY A 59 -2.74 7.65 -1.32
CA GLY A 59 -1.65 8.02 -0.41
C GLY A 59 -0.57 6.95 -0.30
N LEU A 60 -0.96 5.67 -0.25
CA LEU A 60 -0.02 4.54 -0.25
C LEU A 60 0.81 4.48 -1.53
N PHE A 61 0.17 4.63 -2.69
CA PHE A 61 0.87 4.49 -3.96
C PHE A 61 1.70 5.73 -4.33
N SER A 62 1.28 6.93 -3.91
CA SER A 62 2.10 8.14 -4.01
C SER A 62 3.37 8.04 -3.17
N SER A 63 3.34 7.39 -2.01
CA SER A 63 4.56 7.21 -1.19
C SER A 63 5.50 6.11 -1.71
N ILE A 64 5.07 5.32 -2.70
CA ILE A 64 5.86 4.19 -3.24
C ILE A 64 6.31 4.47 -4.69
N MET A 65 5.55 5.24 -5.46
CA MET A 65 5.80 5.47 -6.90
C MET A 65 6.38 6.83 -7.25
N ASP A 66 6.47 7.77 -6.30
CA ASP A 66 7.28 8.99 -6.49
C ASP A 66 8.66 8.76 -5.84
N PRO A 67 9.75 8.69 -6.63
CA PRO A 67 11.12 8.51 -6.13
C PRO A 67 11.68 9.74 -5.43
#